data_AF-A0A150KI34-F1
#
_entry.id   AF-A0A150KI34-F1
#
_cell.length_a   1.000
_cell.length_b   1.000
_cell.length_c   1.000
_cell.angle_alpha   90.00
_cell.angle_beta   90.00
_cell.angle_gamma   90.00
#
_symmetry.space_group_name_H-M   'P 1'
#
loop_
_entity.id
_entity.type
_entity.pdbx_description
1 polymer ?
#
loop_
_entity_poly.entity_id
_entity_poly.type
_entity_poly.pdbx_seq_one_letter_code
_entity_poly.pdbx_strand_id
1 'polypeptide(L)'
;MKETTATGQNVEDAVNQALQELEAEKENVEIEILDEGKKGIFGLFGAKPAVVRVRLKETPVEQVLSYLRNIIEKMGVSPGLQFEEHDRTLHINVTGENLPVLIGKRGQTLNALQFLTQLAANRYYPHYERVMLNIGNYRERREEALNRLAERLAAQVLRTGRPVKLEPMPSYERKIIHSALAHHKHVITYSEGNEPKRYVVIDLAKH
;
A
#
# COMPACT_ATOMS: atom_id res chain seq x y z
N MET A 1 6.83 -11.40 -15.31
CA MET A 1 7.85 -12.21 -14.61
C MET A 1 8.85 -12.73 -15.63
N LYS A 2 10.14 -12.78 -15.30
CA LYS A 2 11.18 -13.37 -16.16
C LYS A 2 11.06 -14.90 -16.06
N GLU A 3 10.97 -15.57 -17.20
CA GLU A 3 10.91 -17.03 -17.29
C GLU A 3 11.86 -17.52 -18.37
N THR A 4 12.38 -18.74 -18.20
CA THR A 4 13.09 -19.45 -19.25
C THR A 4 12.60 -20.90 -19.36
N THR A 5 12.76 -21.49 -20.53
CA THR A 5 12.55 -22.92 -20.77
C THR A 5 13.89 -23.52 -21.17
N ALA A 6 14.38 -24.48 -20.40
CA ALA A 6 15.67 -25.13 -20.66
C ALA A 6 15.49 -26.65 -20.86
N THR A 7 16.46 -27.23 -21.56
CA THR A 7 16.47 -28.66 -21.89
C THR A 7 17.75 -29.31 -21.42
N GLY A 8 17.67 -30.44 -20.71
CA GLY A 8 18.84 -31.15 -20.18
C GLY A 8 18.80 -32.65 -20.46
N GLN A 9 19.90 -33.37 -20.16
CA GLN A 9 19.92 -34.83 -20.30
C GLN A 9 18.98 -35.51 -19.31
N ASN A 10 18.72 -34.83 -18.18
CA ASN A 10 17.77 -35.17 -17.16
C ASN A 10 17.19 -33.87 -16.57
N VAL A 11 16.20 -34.00 -15.68
CA VAL A 11 15.52 -32.84 -15.06
C VAL A 11 16.49 -31.95 -14.28
N GLU A 12 17.46 -32.53 -13.58
CA GLU A 12 18.43 -31.77 -12.77
C GLU A 12 19.36 -30.90 -13.65
N ASP A 13 19.85 -31.47 -14.76
CA ASP A 13 20.64 -30.73 -15.74
C ASP A 13 19.84 -29.58 -16.37
N ALA A 14 18.57 -29.84 -16.71
CA ALA A 14 17.68 -28.84 -17.30
C ALA A 14 17.41 -27.69 -16.31
N VAL A 15 17.20 -28.02 -15.03
CA VAL A 15 17.03 -27.03 -13.96
C VAL A 15 18.30 -26.18 -13.78
N ASN A 16 19.47 -26.81 -13.72
CA ASN A 16 20.74 -26.08 -13.53
C ASN A 16 21.01 -25.11 -14.68
N GLN A 17 20.74 -25.51 -15.92
CA GLN A 17 20.84 -24.60 -17.07
C GLN A 17 19.87 -23.42 -16.98
N ALA A 18 18.62 -23.67 -16.61
CA ALA A 18 17.63 -22.61 -16.45
C ALA A 18 17.99 -21.63 -15.31
N LEU A 19 18.51 -22.13 -14.19
CA LEU A 19 18.97 -21.31 -13.06
C LEU A 19 20.15 -20.41 -13.45
N GLN A 20 21.10 -20.96 -14.22
CA GLN A 20 22.25 -20.21 -14.71
C GLN A 20 21.82 -19.10 -15.69
N GLU A 21 20.88 -19.39 -16.59
CA GLU A 21 20.36 -18.40 -17.54
C GLU A 21 19.55 -17.29 -16.83
N LEU A 22 18.81 -17.63 -15.78
CA LEU A 22 18.07 -16.66 -14.98
C LEU A 22 18.94 -15.87 -14.00
N GLU A 23 20.20 -16.26 -13.80
CA GLU A 23 21.10 -15.77 -12.74
C GLU A 23 20.43 -15.85 -11.35
N ALA A 24 19.80 -17.00 -11.07
CA ALA A 24 18.93 -17.18 -9.91
C ALA A 24 19.28 -18.43 -9.10
N GLU A 25 18.99 -18.37 -7.81
CA GLU A 25 19.07 -19.52 -6.92
C GLU A 25 17.77 -20.34 -6.94
N LYS A 26 17.87 -21.65 -6.69
CA LYS A 26 16.73 -22.58 -6.70
C LYS A 26 15.59 -22.17 -5.77
N GLU A 27 15.91 -21.51 -4.66
CA GLU A 27 14.93 -21.05 -3.67
C GLU A 27 14.07 -19.88 -4.20
N ASN A 28 14.63 -19.08 -5.12
CA ASN A 28 14.02 -17.88 -5.70
C ASN A 28 13.26 -18.16 -7.00
N VAL A 29 13.06 -19.43 -7.35
CA VAL A 29 12.34 -19.80 -8.58
C VAL A 29 11.23 -20.82 -8.33
N GLU A 30 10.24 -20.81 -9.21
CA GLU A 30 9.30 -21.89 -9.42
C GLU A 30 9.75 -22.73 -10.60
N ILE A 31 9.73 -24.06 -10.44
CA ILE A 31 10.17 -25.02 -11.45
C ILE A 31 8.97 -25.88 -11.85
N GLU A 32 8.63 -25.85 -13.12
CA GLU A 32 7.59 -26.67 -13.74
C GLU A 32 8.27 -27.68 -14.68
N ILE A 33 8.10 -28.98 -14.42
CA ILE A 33 8.64 -30.04 -15.29
C ILE A 33 7.65 -30.24 -16.44
N LEU A 34 8.05 -29.89 -17.66
CA LEU A 34 7.23 -30.04 -18.86
C LEU A 34 7.36 -31.44 -19.45
N ASP A 35 8.56 -32.01 -19.37
CA ASP A 35 8.85 -33.39 -19.79
C ASP A 35 10.02 -33.92 -18.96
N GLU A 36 9.88 -35.09 -18.35
CA GLU A 36 10.97 -35.72 -17.58
C GLU A 36 12.11 -36.25 -18.48
N GLY A 37 11.87 -36.30 -19.79
CA GLY A 37 12.74 -36.95 -20.75
C GLY A 37 12.65 -38.47 -20.64
N LYS A 38 13.41 -39.16 -21.50
CA LYS A 38 13.54 -40.61 -21.47
C LYS A 38 14.99 -40.99 -21.67
N LYS A 39 15.51 -41.86 -20.79
CA LYS A 39 16.83 -42.48 -21.01
C LYS A 39 16.71 -43.52 -22.12
N GLY A 40 17.53 -43.36 -23.16
CA GLY A 40 17.60 -44.32 -24.25
C GLY A 40 18.19 -45.66 -23.80
N ILE A 41 17.88 -46.72 -24.55
CA ILE A 41 18.39 -48.07 -24.30
C ILE A 41 19.92 -48.04 -24.50
N PHE A 42 20.69 -48.40 -23.47
CA PHE A 42 22.17 -48.27 -23.43
C PHE A 42 22.71 -46.85 -23.75
N GLY A 43 21.90 -45.79 -23.61
CA GLY A 43 22.31 -44.41 -23.90
C GLY A 43 22.45 -44.07 -25.40
N LEU A 44 22.06 -44.98 -26.30
CA LEU A 44 22.33 -44.86 -27.74
C LEU A 44 21.08 -44.57 -28.58
N PHE A 45 19.92 -45.12 -28.22
CA PHE A 45 18.70 -44.98 -29.03
C PHE A 45 17.46 -44.62 -28.19
N GLY A 46 16.67 -43.67 -28.68
CA GLY A 46 15.39 -43.24 -28.07
C GLY A 46 15.52 -42.25 -26.91
N ALA A 47 16.69 -41.63 -26.73
CA ALA A 47 16.86 -40.60 -25.71
C ALA A 47 16.03 -39.35 -26.04
N LYS A 48 15.21 -38.91 -25.09
CA LYS A 48 14.47 -37.65 -25.17
C LYS A 48 14.99 -36.74 -24.05
N PRO A 49 15.39 -35.50 -24.33
CA PRO A 49 15.85 -34.58 -23.29
C PRO A 49 14.70 -34.25 -22.33
N ALA A 50 15.04 -34.01 -21.07
CA ALA A 50 14.12 -33.43 -20.12
C ALA A 50 13.92 -31.95 -20.46
N VAL A 51 12.73 -31.42 -20.21
CA VAL A 51 12.36 -30.03 -20.46
C VAL A 51 11.72 -29.46 -19.22
N VAL A 52 12.23 -28.32 -18.76
CA VAL A 52 11.69 -27.61 -17.60
C VAL A 52 11.43 -26.15 -17.94
N ARG A 53 10.41 -25.58 -17.33
CA ARG A 53 10.16 -24.14 -17.31
C ARG A 53 10.49 -23.63 -15.92
N VAL A 54 11.30 -22.59 -15.84
CA VAL A 54 11.71 -21.96 -14.57
C VAL A 54 11.29 -20.50 -14.58
N ARG A 55 10.65 -20.06 -13.50
CA ARG A 55 10.16 -18.69 -13.31
C ARG A 55 10.76 -18.10 -12.05
N LEU A 56 11.26 -16.86 -12.12
CA LEU A 56 11.62 -16.14 -10.90
C LEU A 56 10.37 -15.93 -10.04
N LYS A 57 10.46 -16.24 -8.74
CA LYS A 57 9.45 -15.86 -7.75
C LYS A 57 9.47 -14.34 -7.58
N GLU A 58 8.31 -13.73 -7.49
CA GLU A 58 8.23 -12.32 -7.08
C GLU A 58 8.63 -12.20 -5.62
N THR A 59 9.47 -11.21 -5.33
CA THR A 59 9.79 -10.81 -3.95
C THR A 59 8.52 -10.34 -3.23
N PRO A 60 8.46 -10.40 -1.88
CA PRO A 60 7.30 -9.91 -1.14
C PRO A 60 6.91 -8.47 -1.49
N VAL A 61 7.90 -7.58 -1.67
CA VAL A 61 7.67 -6.19 -2.06
C VAL A 61 7.07 -6.08 -3.45
N GLU A 62 7.55 -6.84 -4.42
CA GLU A 62 7.00 -6.86 -5.78
C GLU A 62 5.54 -7.32 -5.79
N GLN A 63 5.20 -8.35 -5.01
CA GLN A 63 3.83 -8.84 -4.88
C GLN A 63 2.89 -7.77 -4.29
N VAL A 64 3.35 -7.03 -3.27
CA VAL A 64 2.59 -5.93 -2.67
C VAL A 64 2.41 -4.77 -3.65
N LEU A 65 3.46 -4.38 -4.37
CA LEU A 65 3.40 -3.31 -5.36
C LEU A 65 2.51 -3.69 -6.55
N SER A 66 2.58 -4.94 -7.00
CA SER A 66 1.71 -5.49 -8.04
C SER A 66 0.24 -5.46 -7.59
N TYR A 67 -0.05 -5.88 -6.36
CA TYR A 67 -1.40 -5.79 -5.78
C TYR A 67 -1.93 -4.36 -5.76
N LEU A 68 -1.14 -3.40 -5.26
CA LEU A 68 -1.53 -2.00 -5.21
C LEU A 68 -1.73 -1.41 -6.61
N ARG A 69 -0.80 -1.67 -7.54
CA ARG A 69 -0.89 -1.23 -8.94
C ARG A 69 -2.18 -1.72 -9.59
N ASN A 70 -2.49 -3.01 -9.47
CA ASN A 70 -3.70 -3.60 -10.03
C ASN A 70 -4.99 -2.93 -9.52
N ILE A 71 -5.05 -2.53 -8.25
CA ILE A 71 -6.22 -1.82 -7.72
C ILE A 71 -6.31 -0.41 -8.31
N ILE A 72 -5.21 0.32 -8.30
CA ILE A 72 -5.17 1.71 -8.78
C ILE A 72 -5.50 1.78 -10.28
N GLU A 73 -4.98 0.85 -11.08
CA GLU A 73 -5.28 0.75 -12.51
C GLU A 73 -6.76 0.46 -12.77
N LYS A 74 -7.38 -0.41 -11.97
CA LYS A 74 -8.83 -0.66 -12.03
C LYS A 74 -9.67 0.54 -11.61
N MET A 75 -9.10 1.52 -10.91
CA MET A 75 -9.73 2.80 -10.62
C MET A 75 -9.54 3.84 -11.74
N GLY A 76 -8.87 3.47 -12.84
CA GLY A 76 -8.65 4.32 -14.00
C GLY A 76 -7.45 5.27 -13.86
N VAL A 77 -6.49 4.95 -12.99
CA VAL A 77 -5.26 5.73 -12.81
C VAL A 77 -4.05 4.88 -13.15
N SER A 78 -3.08 5.44 -13.86
CA SER A 78 -1.79 4.80 -14.11
C SER A 78 -0.75 5.29 -13.11
N PRO A 79 -0.41 4.52 -12.05
CA PRO A 79 0.48 4.99 -11.01
C PRO A 79 1.95 4.70 -11.31
N GLY A 80 2.81 5.70 -11.09
CA GLY A 80 4.21 5.47 -10.75
C GLY A 80 4.31 5.07 -9.28
N LEU A 81 4.90 3.91 -8.99
CA LEU A 81 5.15 3.46 -7.61
C LEU A 81 6.65 3.46 -7.34
N GLN A 82 7.07 4.29 -6.40
CA GLN A 82 8.41 4.27 -5.83
C GLN A 82 8.32 3.71 -4.42
N PHE A 83 9.32 2.94 -4.00
CA PHE A 83 9.32 2.34 -2.67
C PHE A 83 10.68 2.41 -2.00
N GLU A 84 10.66 2.42 -0.67
CA GLU A 84 11.82 2.33 0.19
C GLU A 84 11.48 1.43 1.38
N GLU A 85 12.37 0.50 1.71
CA GLU A 85 12.24 -0.38 2.88
C GLU A 85 13.23 0.08 3.95
N HIS A 86 12.73 0.53 5.10
CA HIS A 86 13.53 0.96 6.24
C HIS A 86 12.80 0.67 7.55
N ASP A 87 13.52 0.19 8.59
CA ASP A 87 12.96 -0.07 9.93
C ASP A 87 11.65 -0.89 9.96
N ARG A 88 11.57 -1.99 9.19
CA ARG A 88 10.34 -2.80 9.05
C ARG A 88 9.12 -2.00 8.60
N THR A 89 9.38 -0.94 7.84
CA THR A 89 8.36 -0.13 7.18
C THR A 89 8.64 -0.07 5.68
N LEU A 90 7.66 -0.52 4.91
CA LEU A 90 7.58 -0.34 3.46
C LEU A 90 6.90 1.01 3.17
N HIS A 91 7.70 1.99 2.76
CA HIS A 91 7.23 3.28 2.29
C HIS A 91 6.91 3.19 0.81
N ILE A 92 5.69 3.54 0.41
CA ILE A 92 5.25 3.54 -0.99
C ILE A 92 4.81 4.95 -1.35
N ASN A 93 5.52 5.56 -2.29
CA ASN A 93 5.21 6.86 -2.86
C ASN A 93 4.52 6.68 -4.22
N VAL A 94 3.27 7.13 -4.31
CA VAL A 94 2.49 7.12 -5.56
C VAL A 94 2.67 8.44 -6.29
N THR A 95 3.09 8.36 -7.54
CA THR A 95 3.25 9.47 -8.49
C THR A 95 2.42 9.19 -9.74
N GLY A 96 2.20 10.21 -10.58
CA GLY A 96 1.44 10.08 -11.82
C GLY A 96 0.35 11.14 -11.98
N GLU A 97 -0.52 10.93 -12.96
CA GLU A 97 -1.65 11.81 -13.26
C GLU A 97 -2.91 11.38 -12.49
N ASN A 98 -3.89 12.27 -12.37
CA ASN A 98 -5.18 11.99 -11.73
C ASN A 98 -5.12 11.45 -10.27
N LEU A 99 -4.02 11.70 -9.54
CA LEU A 99 -3.85 11.31 -8.13
C LEU A 99 -4.96 11.77 -7.16
N PRO A 100 -5.69 12.90 -7.37
CA PRO A 100 -6.77 13.29 -6.45
C PRO A 100 -7.84 12.22 -6.21
N VAL A 101 -8.10 11.33 -7.18
CA VAL A 101 -9.07 10.23 -7.00
C VAL A 101 -8.59 9.21 -5.97
N LEU A 102 -7.27 8.99 -5.89
CA LEU A 102 -6.63 8.06 -4.95
C LEU A 102 -6.57 8.63 -3.53
N ILE A 103 -6.64 9.95 -3.39
CA ILE A 103 -6.83 10.62 -2.11
C ILE A 103 -8.29 10.46 -1.68
N GLY A 104 -9.22 10.76 -2.58
CA GLY A 104 -10.65 10.75 -2.31
C GLY A 104 -11.08 11.83 -1.31
N LYS A 105 -12.36 11.80 -0.91
CA LYS A 105 -12.92 12.78 0.03
C LYS A 105 -12.21 12.67 1.37
N ARG A 106 -11.40 13.68 1.72
CA ARG A 106 -10.68 13.75 3.01
C ARG A 106 -9.75 12.55 3.25
N GLY A 107 -9.13 12.02 2.20
CA GLY A 107 -8.14 10.94 2.34
C GLY A 107 -8.75 9.56 2.58
N GLN A 108 -10.07 9.40 2.48
CA GLN A 108 -10.73 8.12 2.72
C GLN A 108 -10.24 7.02 1.77
N THR A 109 -10.08 7.34 0.48
CA THR A 109 -9.57 6.38 -0.51
C THR A 109 -8.11 6.02 -0.21
N LEU A 110 -7.28 7.01 0.11
CA LEU A 110 -5.87 6.77 0.48
C LEU A 110 -5.76 5.84 1.68
N ASN A 111 -6.57 6.07 2.72
CA ASN A 111 -6.56 5.21 3.91
C ASN A 111 -7.07 3.80 3.60
N ALA A 112 -8.09 3.66 2.74
CA ALA A 112 -8.59 2.36 2.31
C ALA A 112 -7.54 1.59 1.49
N LEU A 113 -6.87 2.25 0.55
CA LEU A 113 -5.77 1.67 -0.22
C LEU A 113 -4.63 1.23 0.70
N GLN A 114 -4.18 2.09 1.62
CA GLN A 114 -3.15 1.73 2.59
C GLN A 114 -3.53 0.50 3.42
N PHE A 115 -4.79 0.41 3.86
CA PHE A 115 -5.28 -0.73 4.62
C PHE A 115 -5.27 -2.03 3.78
N LEU A 116 -5.78 -1.98 2.54
CA LEU A 116 -5.77 -3.13 1.64
C LEU A 116 -4.33 -3.58 1.32
N THR A 117 -3.43 -2.64 1.07
CA THR A 117 -2.01 -2.93 0.84
C THR A 117 -1.34 -3.51 2.09
N GLN A 118 -1.69 -3.04 3.29
CA GLN A 118 -1.22 -3.64 4.54
C GLN A 118 -1.68 -5.09 4.69
N LEU A 119 -2.93 -5.40 4.32
CA LEU A 119 -3.43 -6.78 4.34
C LEU A 119 -2.70 -7.66 3.33
N ALA A 120 -2.39 -7.13 2.15
CA ALA A 120 -1.58 -7.84 1.16
C ALA A 120 -0.15 -8.10 1.68
N ALA A 121 0.50 -7.09 2.28
CA ALA A 121 1.83 -7.25 2.87
C ALA A 121 1.87 -8.34 3.95
N ASN A 122 0.85 -8.40 4.82
CA ASN A 122 0.73 -9.44 5.85
C ASN A 122 0.64 -10.87 5.28
N ARG A 123 0.25 -11.03 4.01
CA ARG A 123 0.19 -12.34 3.34
C ARG A 123 1.55 -12.74 2.75
N TYR A 124 2.33 -11.77 2.27
CA TYR A 124 3.54 -12.03 1.49
C TYR A 124 4.82 -11.96 2.31
N TYR A 125 4.87 -11.09 3.32
CA TYR A 125 6.01 -11.01 4.22
C TYR A 125 5.91 -12.08 5.32
N PRO A 126 7.02 -12.76 5.66
CA PRO A 126 7.06 -13.72 6.77
C PRO A 126 6.98 -13.05 8.15
N HIS A 127 7.13 -11.72 8.20
CA HIS A 127 7.11 -10.90 9.40
C HIS A 127 6.13 -9.74 9.21
N TYR A 128 5.74 -9.10 10.31
CA TYR A 128 4.94 -7.88 10.22
C TYR A 128 5.79 -6.74 9.63
N GLU A 129 5.44 -6.35 8.41
CA GLU A 129 6.00 -5.21 7.69
C GLU A 129 4.95 -4.09 7.64
N ARG A 130 5.27 -2.91 8.20
CA ARG A 130 4.32 -1.80 8.22
C ARG A 130 4.28 -1.13 6.84
N VAL A 131 3.10 -0.95 6.27
CA VAL A 131 2.91 -0.24 5.01
C VAL A 131 2.54 1.22 5.25
N MET A 132 3.29 2.13 4.64
CA MET A 132 3.02 3.57 4.65
C MET A 132 2.81 4.04 3.21
N LEU A 133 1.56 4.38 2.87
CA LEU A 133 1.20 4.86 1.53
C LEU A 133 1.13 6.39 1.52
N ASN A 134 1.89 7.00 0.61
CA ASN A 134 1.97 8.45 0.43
C ASN A 134 1.58 8.83 -1.00
N ILE A 135 0.82 9.92 -1.13
CA ILE A 135 0.40 10.47 -2.42
C ILE A 135 0.71 11.97 -2.39
N GLY A 136 1.91 12.31 -2.83
CA GLY A 136 2.53 13.61 -2.55
C GLY A 136 2.43 13.98 -1.06
N ASN A 137 2.44 15.28 -0.77
CA ASN A 137 2.36 15.78 0.62
C ASN A 137 0.90 15.98 1.07
N TYR A 138 0.02 14.99 0.86
CA TYR A 138 -1.41 15.16 1.19
C TYR A 138 -1.66 15.22 2.70
N ARG A 139 -1.01 14.34 3.49
CA ARG A 139 -1.26 14.25 4.93
C ARG A 139 -0.88 15.54 5.65
N GLU A 140 0.29 16.10 5.31
CA GLU A 140 0.80 17.37 5.83
C GLU A 140 -0.12 18.53 5.44
N ARG A 141 -0.45 18.65 4.14
CA ARG A 141 -1.38 19.69 3.66
C ARG A 141 -2.77 19.58 4.30
N ARG A 142 -3.24 18.36 4.57
CA ARG A 142 -4.53 18.11 5.21
C ARG A 142 -4.52 18.54 6.67
N GLU A 143 -3.45 18.26 7.40
CA GLU A 143 -3.26 18.71 8.77
C GLU A 143 -3.23 20.23 8.86
N GLU A 144 -2.43 20.91 8.02
CA GLU A 144 -2.41 22.37 7.95
C GLU A 144 -3.80 22.96 7.65
N ALA A 145 -4.53 22.36 6.71
CA ALA A 145 -5.88 22.80 6.36
C ALA A 145 -6.87 22.64 7.53
N LEU A 146 -6.76 21.56 8.31
CA LEU A 146 -7.59 21.32 9.49
C LEU A 146 -7.26 22.31 10.62
N ASN A 147 -5.98 22.61 10.84
CA ASN A 147 -5.56 23.63 11.80
C ASN A 147 -6.14 25.01 11.44
N ARG A 148 -5.99 25.44 10.18
CA ARG A 148 -6.57 26.70 9.70
C ARG A 148 -8.10 26.71 9.79
N LEU A 149 -8.76 25.58 9.52
CA LEU A 149 -10.21 25.45 9.67
C LEU A 149 -10.63 25.65 11.12
N ALA A 150 -9.92 25.02 12.07
CA ALA A 150 -10.21 25.12 13.49
C ALA A 150 -10.18 26.57 13.98
N GLU A 151 -9.10 27.30 13.66
CA GLU A 151 -8.94 28.72 14.02
C GLU A 151 -10.05 29.61 13.43
N ARG A 152 -10.38 29.40 12.15
CA ARG A 152 -11.44 30.15 11.48
C ARG A 152 -12.80 29.91 12.14
N LEU A 153 -13.10 28.68 12.51
CA LEU A 153 -14.36 28.32 13.14
C LEU A 153 -14.42 28.81 14.60
N ALA A 154 -13.30 28.78 15.34
CA ALA A 154 -13.22 29.39 16.65
C ALA A 154 -13.54 30.89 16.59
N ALA A 155 -12.93 31.63 15.65
CA ALA A 155 -13.23 33.06 15.45
C ALA A 155 -14.71 33.30 15.09
N GLN A 156 -15.33 32.41 14.31
CA GLN A 156 -16.76 32.48 14.01
C GLN A 156 -17.63 32.25 15.27
N VAL A 157 -17.28 31.27 16.10
CA VAL A 157 -17.99 30.99 17.37
C VAL A 157 -17.90 32.19 18.30
N LEU A 158 -16.71 32.80 18.46
CA LEU A 158 -16.52 34.00 19.27
C LEU A 158 -17.35 35.18 18.78
N ARG A 159 -17.45 35.38 17.46
CA ARG A 159 -18.21 36.48 16.87
C ARG A 159 -19.73 36.28 16.98
N THR A 160 -20.19 35.05 16.82
CA THR A 160 -21.64 34.74 16.70
C THR A 160 -22.26 34.26 18.01
N GLY A 161 -21.44 33.80 18.94
CA GLY A 161 -21.87 33.12 20.17
C GLY A 161 -22.56 31.79 19.94
N ARG A 162 -22.56 31.26 18.71
CA ARG A 162 -23.25 30.01 18.36
C ARG A 162 -22.25 28.87 18.17
N PRO A 163 -22.51 27.67 18.71
CA PRO A 163 -21.67 26.50 18.48
C PRO A 163 -21.63 26.14 17.00
N VAL A 164 -20.47 25.67 16.53
CA VAL A 164 -20.29 25.17 15.16
C VAL A 164 -20.05 23.66 15.21
N LYS A 165 -20.86 22.92 14.46
CA LYS A 165 -20.71 21.48 14.25
C LYS A 165 -19.96 21.23 12.95
N LEU A 166 -18.91 20.43 13.02
CA LEU A 166 -18.14 20.05 11.85
C LEU A 166 -18.73 18.80 11.17
N GLU A 167 -18.32 18.55 9.94
CA GLU A 167 -18.61 17.31 9.24
C GLU A 167 -17.96 16.10 9.94
N PRO A 168 -18.60 14.91 9.92
CA PRO A 168 -18.01 13.69 10.49
C PRO A 168 -16.63 13.39 9.92
N MET A 169 -15.67 13.06 10.78
CA MET A 169 -14.28 12.81 10.36
C MET A 169 -13.60 11.74 11.24
N PRO A 170 -12.58 11.03 10.71
CA PRO A 170 -11.87 10.01 11.46
C PRO A 170 -11.25 10.55 12.76
N SER A 171 -11.05 9.67 13.74
CA SER A 171 -10.50 10.02 15.06
C SER A 171 -9.22 10.86 15.00
N TYR A 172 -8.30 10.56 14.06
CA TYR A 172 -7.06 11.32 13.92
C TYR A 172 -7.29 12.77 13.46
N GLU A 173 -8.22 13.04 12.53
CA GLU A 173 -8.56 14.40 12.10
C GLU A 173 -9.22 15.17 13.26
N ARG A 174 -10.08 14.51 14.04
CA ARG A 174 -10.69 15.13 15.23
C ARG A 174 -9.61 15.54 16.23
N LYS A 175 -8.62 14.67 16.45
CA LYS A 175 -7.50 14.96 17.36
C LYS A 175 -6.72 16.19 16.91
N ILE A 176 -6.47 16.38 15.61
CA ILE A 176 -5.80 17.59 15.08
C ILE A 176 -6.58 18.85 15.49
N ILE A 177 -7.90 18.86 15.31
CA ILE A 177 -8.75 20.01 15.68
C ILE A 177 -8.76 20.26 17.19
N HIS A 178 -8.89 19.19 17.98
CA HIS A 178 -8.82 19.29 19.43
C HIS A 178 -7.47 19.86 19.89
N SER A 179 -6.37 19.39 19.31
CA SER A 179 -5.02 19.87 19.61
C SER A 179 -4.82 21.33 19.20
N ALA A 180 -5.31 21.74 18.02
CA ALA A 180 -5.22 23.12 17.55
C ALA A 180 -5.85 24.12 18.54
N LEU A 181 -7.00 23.75 19.11
CA LEU A 181 -7.76 24.63 20.01
C LEU A 181 -7.57 24.32 21.50
N ALA A 182 -6.67 23.40 21.86
CA ALA A 182 -6.52 22.91 23.24
C ALA A 182 -6.18 24.01 24.25
N HIS A 183 -5.43 25.04 23.83
CA HIS A 183 -5.00 26.15 24.67
C HIS A 183 -5.80 27.44 24.44
N HIS A 184 -6.87 27.39 23.64
CA HIS A 184 -7.66 28.56 23.33
C HIS A 184 -8.55 28.96 24.52
N LYS A 185 -8.40 30.19 25.04
CA LYS A 185 -9.01 30.61 26.31
C LYS A 185 -10.55 30.70 26.31
N HIS A 186 -11.14 30.96 25.15
CA HIS A 186 -12.57 31.33 25.03
C HIS A 186 -13.43 30.32 24.29
N VAL A 187 -12.86 29.22 23.80
CA VAL A 187 -13.61 28.16 23.12
C VAL A 187 -13.19 26.80 23.68
N ILE A 188 -14.12 25.86 23.63
CA ILE A 188 -13.88 24.45 23.96
C ILE A 188 -14.21 23.59 22.75
N THR A 189 -13.68 22.38 22.75
CA THR A 189 -13.96 21.39 21.72
C THR A 189 -14.37 20.06 22.35
N TYR A 190 -15.40 19.42 21.80
CA TYR A 190 -15.81 18.08 22.19
C TYR A 190 -16.30 17.31 20.97
N SER A 191 -16.25 15.98 21.03
CA SER A 191 -16.70 15.13 19.94
C SER A 191 -18.08 14.55 20.24
N GLU A 192 -19.03 14.66 19.30
CA GLU A 192 -20.37 14.09 19.39
C GLU A 192 -20.64 13.06 18.28
N GLY A 193 -21.57 12.14 18.53
CA GLY A 193 -21.98 11.09 17.59
C GLY A 193 -21.19 9.78 17.72
N ASN A 194 -21.58 8.80 16.91
CA ASN A 194 -20.97 7.46 16.84
C ASN A 194 -20.24 7.29 15.51
N GLU A 195 -19.14 6.54 15.52
CA GLU A 195 -18.39 6.23 14.28
C GLU A 195 -19.31 5.51 13.27
N PRO A 196 -19.26 5.83 11.96
CA PRO A 196 -18.40 6.80 11.27
C PRO A 196 -18.97 8.23 11.18
N LYS A 197 -20.09 8.49 11.86
CA LYS A 197 -20.80 9.78 11.87
C LYS A 197 -20.36 10.68 13.03
N ARG A 198 -19.22 10.40 13.66
CA ARG A 198 -18.70 11.17 14.79
C ARG A 198 -17.99 12.43 14.32
N TYR A 199 -18.27 13.56 14.95
CA TYR A 199 -17.78 14.89 14.54
C TYR A 199 -17.32 15.72 15.74
N VAL A 200 -16.60 16.82 15.47
CA VAL A 200 -16.18 17.80 16.49
C VAL A 200 -17.20 18.94 16.54
N VAL A 201 -17.49 19.40 17.75
CA VAL A 201 -18.22 20.64 18.02
C VAL A 201 -17.24 21.63 18.65
N ILE A 202 -17.24 22.85 18.14
CA ILE A 202 -16.54 23.99 18.73
C ILE A 202 -17.59 24.88 19.36
N ASP A 203 -17.41 25.18 20.64
CA ASP A 203 -18.39 25.90 21.47
C ASP A 203 -17.68 26.95 22.32
N LEU A 204 -18.42 27.93 22.84
CA LEU A 204 -17.88 28.90 23.79
C LEU A 204 -17.49 28.21 25.09
N ALA A 205 -16.35 28.62 25.65
CA ALA A 205 -16.01 28.24 27.01
C ALA A 205 -17.04 28.86 27.96
N LYS A 206 -17.68 28.03 28.80
CA LYS A 206 -18.53 28.54 29.87
C LYS A 206 -17.64 29.18 30.93
N HIS A 207 -17.80 30.48 31.12
CA HIS A 207 -17.27 31.20 32.29
C HIS A 207 -18.21 31.02 33.48
#